data_AF-A0A2D7DF28-F1
#
_entry.id   AF-A0A2D7DF28-F1
#
_cell.length_a   1.000
_cell.length_b   1.000
_cell.length_c   1.000
_cell.angle_alpha   90.00
_cell.angle_beta   90.00
_cell.angle_gamma   90.00
#
_symmetry.space_group_name_H-M   'P 1'
#
loop_
_entity.id
_entity.type
_entity.pdbx_description
1 polymer ?
#
loop_
_entity_poly.entity_id
_entity_poly.type
_entity_poly.pdbx_seq_one_letter_code
_entity_poly.pdbx_strand_id
1 'polypeptide(L)' 'MAFTMAGSIGIAVWLGRRWDENSGRELPFGTLLGGVLGTVLAIWMVIKELSK' A
#
# COMPACT_ATOMS: atom_id res chain seq x y z
N MET A 1 -1.41 6.02 -15.34
CA MET A 1 -0.79 4.87 -14.63
C MET A 1 -0.12 5.26 -13.32
N ALA A 2 0.75 6.28 -13.28
CA ALA A 2 1.37 6.72 -12.02
C ALA A 2 0.34 7.13 -10.94
N PHE A 3 -0.77 7.75 -11.35
CA PHE A 3 -1.84 8.18 -10.44
C PHE A 3 -2.63 7.00 -9.81
N THR A 4 -2.86 5.93 -10.57
CA THR A 4 -3.52 4.70 -10.06
C THR A 4 -2.59 3.91 -9.14
N MET A 5 -1.28 3.91 -9.40
CA MET A 5 -0.28 3.31 -8.50
C MET A 5 -0.08 4.10 -7.20
N ALA A 6 0.03 5.43 -7.30
CA ALA A 6 0.12 6.29 -6.12
C ALA A 6 -1.17 6.20 -5.28
N GLY A 7 -2.32 6.08 -5.93
CA GLY A 7 -3.61 5.85 -5.27
C GLY A 7 -3.69 4.50 -4.55
N SER A 8 -3.23 3.41 -5.16
CA SER A 8 -3.28 2.08 -4.52
C SER A 8 -2.34 1.98 -3.33
N ILE A 9 -1.13 2.55 -3.42
CA ILE A 9 -0.19 2.64 -2.30
C ILE A 9 -0.77 3.52 -1.19
N GLY A 10 -1.29 4.70 -1.53
CA GLY A 10 -1.87 5.63 -0.56
C GLY A 10 -3.06 5.03 0.21
N ILE A 11 -3.96 4.32 -0.48
CA ILE A 11 -5.11 3.66 0.15
C ILE A 11 -4.66 2.50 1.06
N ALA A 12 -3.69 1.69 0.62
CA ALA A 12 -3.17 0.58 1.42
C ALA A 12 -2.47 1.07 2.71
N VAL A 13 -1.66 2.13 2.60
CA VAL A 13 -1.01 2.78 3.75
C VAL A 13 -2.05 3.41 4.68
N TRP A 14 -3.08 4.08 4.15
CA TRP A 14 -4.14 4.70 4.94
C TRP A 14 -4.96 3.68 5.73
N LEU A 15 -5.32 2.54 5.11
CA LEU A 15 -5.99 1.44 5.81
C LEU A 15 -5.10 0.84 6.90
N GLY A 16 -3.81 0.67 6.62
CA GLY A 16 -2.83 0.22 7.59
C GLY A 16 -2.72 1.15 8.80
N ARG A 17 -2.67 2.47 8.54
CA ARG A 17 -2.62 3.50 9.57
C ARG A 17 -3.87 3.55 10.43
N ARG A 18 -5.05 3.47 9.81
CA ARG A 18 -6.32 3.44 10.54
C ARG A 18 -6.41 2.21 11.45
N TRP A 19 -5.85 1.08 11.03
CA TRP A 19 -5.77 -0.12 11.85
C TRP A 19 -4.78 0.00 13.00
N ASP A 20 -3.60 0.61 12.77
CA ASP A 20 -2.61 0.89 13.83
C ASP A 20 -3.19 1.83 14.90
N GLU A 21 -3.83 2.92 14.47
CA GLU A 21 -4.50 3.89 15.35
C GLU A 21 -5.60 3.23 16.18
N ASN A 22 -6.39 2.32 15.58
CA ASN A 22 -7.46 1.62 16.28
C ASN A 22 -6.97 0.49 17.21
N SER A 23 -5.77 -0.03 16.97
CA SER A 23 -5.18 -1.12 17.78
C SER A 23 -4.33 -0.60 18.95
N GLY A 24 -4.14 0.73 19.06
CA GLY A 24 -3.33 1.35 20.10
C GLY A 24 -1.85 0.93 20.08
N ARG A 25 -1.34 0.50 18.92
CA ARG A 25 0.05 0.02 18.79
C ARG A 25 0.99 1.22 18.66
N GLU A 26 2.02 1.26 19.50
CA GLU A 26 3.10 2.26 19.41
C GLU A 26 3.93 2.11 18.13
N LEU A 27 4.01 0.88 17.59
CA LEU A 27 4.71 0.58 16.35
C LEU A 27 3.70 0.47 15.18
N PRO A 28 3.85 1.28 14.11
CA PRO A 28 2.91 1.38 12.99
C PRO A 28 3.06 0.21 12.00
N PHE A 29 2.81 -1.00 12.48
CA PHE A 29 2.96 -2.24 11.72
C PHE A 29 2.01 -2.33 10.52
N GLY A 30 0.75 -1.95 10.71
CA GLY A 30 -0.26 -1.92 9.65
C GLY A 30 0.11 -0.95 8.54
N THR A 31 0.63 0.22 8.89
CA THR A 31 1.12 1.24 7.96
C THR A 31 2.31 0.73 7.15
N LEU A 32 3.28 0.08 7.82
CA LEU A 32 4.43 -0.56 7.17
C LEU A 32 4.00 -1.67 6.21
N LEU A 33 3.14 -2.58 6.66
CA LEU A 33 2.59 -3.65 5.83
C LEU A 33 1.78 -3.10 4.64
N GLY A 34 0.95 -2.07 4.87
CA GLY A 34 0.20 -1.40 3.84
C GLY A 34 1.09 -0.75 2.78
N GLY A 35 2.19 -0.13 3.20
CA GLY A 35 3.20 0.42 2.29
C GLY A 35 3.87 -0.66 1.44
N VAL A 36 4.38 -1.72 2.07
CA VAL A 36 5.04 -2.83 1.37
C VAL A 36 4.09 -3.51 0.39
N LEU A 37 2.89 -3.88 0.83
CA LEU A 37 1.88 -4.54 -0.03
C LEU A 37 1.42 -3.63 -1.17
N GLY A 38 1.21 -2.34 -0.88
CA GLY A 38 0.87 -1.34 -1.90
C GLY A 38 1.94 -1.23 -2.97
N THR A 39 3.22 -1.16 -2.59
CA THR A 39 4.34 -1.09 -3.52
C THR A 39 4.48 -2.37 -4.34
N VAL A 40 4.35 -3.54 -3.73
CA VAL A 40 4.39 -4.84 -4.44
C VAL A 40 3.27 -4.94 -5.47
N LEU A 41 2.05 -4.54 -5.11
CA LEU A 41 0.91 -4.55 -6.03
C LEU A 41 1.10 -3.55 -7.18
N ALA A 42 1.62 -2.36 -6.90
CA ALA A 42 1.92 -1.37 -7.93
C ALA A 42 2.96 -1.90 -8.93
N ILE A 43 4.06 -2.49 -8.43
CA ILE A 43 5.08 -3.12 -9.28
C ILE A 43 4.49 -4.26 -10.10
N TRP A 44 3.67 -5.12 -9.48
CA TRP A 44 3.03 -6.24 -10.19
C TRP A 44 2.11 -5.76 -11.31
N MET A 45 1.32 -4.70 -11.10
CA MET A 45 0.48 -4.11 -12.15
C MET A 45 1.33 -3.59 -13.31
N VAL A 46 2.45 -2.90 -13.04
CA VAL A 46 3.37 -2.42 -14.08
C VAL A 46 3.95 -3.57 -14.88
N ILE A 47 4.45 -4.61 -14.22
CA ILE A 47 5.02 -5.79 -14.90
C ILE A 47 3.95 -6.45 -15.78
N LYS A 48 2.74 -6.63 -15.26
CA LYS A 48 1.63 -7.22 -16.01
C LYS A 48 1.23 -6.38 -17.23
N GLU A 49 1.28 -5.05 -17.10
CA GLU A 49 0.96 -4.12 -18.18
C GLU A 49 2.07 -4.06 -19.25
N LEU A 50 3.34 -4.20 -18.86
CA LEU A 50 4.49 -4.29 -19.77
C LEU A 50 4.64 -5.66 -20.45
N SER A 51 4.05 -6.71 -19.87
CA SER A 51 4.10 -8.07 -20.42
C SER A 51 3.03 -8.32 -21.51
N LYS A 52 2.40 -7.26 -22.02
CA LYS A 52 1.38 -7.28 -23.07
C LYS A 52 1.95 -6.76 -24.38
#